data_AF-W2IFP5-F1
#
_entry.id   AF-W2IFP5-F1
#
_cell.length_a   1.000
_cell.length_b   1.000
_cell.length_c   1.000
_cell.angle_alpha   90.00
_cell.angle_beta   90.00
_cell.angle_gamma   90.00
#
_symmetry.space_group_name_H-M   'P 1'
#
loop_
_entity.id
_entity.type
_entity.pdbx_description
1 polymer ?
#
loop_
_entity_poly.entity_id
_entity_poly.type
_entity_poly.pdbx_seq_one_letter_code
_entity_poly.pdbx_strand_id
1 'polypeptide(L)'
;MLAFGLSVLSILSLGHAKVVRYDDIAPFAQPVPVTITEKRAVEFKPQVHTNGGCYPYPVVDKDGNTGDCLASSGPDSKSCNGPSVGSQVYGRAKRFTDKWAI
;
A
#
# COMPACT_ATOMS: atom_id res chain seq x y z
N MET A 1 28.70 -48.78 -6.79
CA MET A 1 28.78 -47.90 -5.59
C MET A 1 28.96 -46.48 -6.10
N LEU A 2 27.85 -45.75 -6.29
CA LEU A 2 27.45 -44.53 -5.55
C LEU A 2 28.04 -43.24 -6.15
N ALA A 3 27.22 -42.47 -6.87
CA ALA A 3 27.46 -41.05 -7.15
C ALA A 3 26.33 -40.25 -6.50
N PHE A 4 26.73 -39.34 -5.62
CA PHE A 4 25.92 -38.54 -4.72
C PHE A 4 25.08 -37.50 -5.47
N GLY A 5 23.76 -37.52 -5.28
CA GLY A 5 22.88 -36.45 -5.75
C GLY A 5 23.04 -35.20 -4.90
N LEU A 6 23.38 -34.05 -5.51
CA LEU A 6 23.35 -32.76 -4.83
C LEU A 6 21.90 -32.36 -4.57
N SER A 7 21.47 -32.43 -3.31
CA SER A 7 20.22 -31.83 -2.85
C SER A 7 20.45 -30.33 -2.60
N VAL A 8 19.82 -29.46 -3.40
CA VAL A 8 19.86 -28.01 -3.20
C VAL A 8 18.82 -27.66 -2.13
N LEU A 9 19.29 -27.33 -0.93
CA LEU A 9 18.44 -26.86 0.16
C LEU A 9 18.14 -25.38 -0.07
N SER A 10 17.05 -25.08 -0.80
CA SER A 10 16.57 -23.70 -0.95
C SER A 10 16.05 -23.20 0.41
N ILE A 11 16.84 -22.38 1.10
CA ILE A 11 16.42 -21.72 2.32
C ILE A 11 15.39 -20.66 1.93
N LEU A 12 14.14 -20.87 2.30
CA LEU A 12 13.08 -19.88 2.13
C LEU A 12 13.36 -18.73 3.11
N SER A 13 13.93 -17.63 2.62
CA SER A 13 14.04 -16.41 3.42
C SER A 13 12.63 -15.89 3.66
N LEU A 14 12.16 -16.00 4.90
CA LEU A 14 10.91 -15.39 5.31
C LEU A 14 11.17 -13.89 5.42
N GLY A 15 10.87 -13.14 4.35
CA GLY A 15 10.93 -11.69 4.36
C GLY A 15 10.09 -11.17 5.53
N HIS A 16 10.75 -10.59 6.53
CA HIS A 16 10.06 -9.95 7.64
C HIS A 16 9.70 -8.53 7.23
N ALA A 17 8.41 -8.21 7.31
CA ALA A 17 7.92 -6.83 7.26
C ALA A 17 8.66 -5.97 8.30
N LYS A 18 9.11 -4.79 7.88
CA LYS A 18 9.79 -3.82 8.75
C LYS A 18 8.94 -2.58 8.95
N VAL A 19 9.19 -1.88 10.05
CA VAL A 19 8.79 -0.48 10.18
C VAL A 19 9.89 0.38 9.57
N VAL A 20 9.55 1.22 8.59
CA VAL A 20 10.47 2.14 7.89
C VAL A 20 9.91 3.56 7.98
N ARG A 21 10.65 4.57 7.50
CA ARG A 21 10.14 5.94 7.53
C ARG A 21 8.84 6.08 6.74
N TYR A 22 7.91 6.89 7.22
CA TYR A 22 6.60 7.12 6.60
C TYR A 22 6.69 7.64 5.15
N ASP A 23 7.80 8.28 4.76
CA ASP A 23 8.05 8.81 3.43
C ASP A 23 8.92 7.89 2.54
N ASP A 24 9.36 6.74 3.06
CA ASP A 24 10.17 5.74 2.34
C ASP A 24 9.33 4.55 1.83
N ILE A 25 8.01 4.61 1.94
CA ILE A 25 7.11 3.56 1.46
C ILE A 25 6.82 3.77 -0.03
N ALA A 26 7.16 2.80 -0.86
CA ALA A 26 6.80 2.84 -2.29
C ALA A 26 5.30 2.54 -2.48
N PRO A 27 4.55 3.36 -3.23
CA PRO A 27 3.15 3.08 -3.54
C PRO A 27 3.01 1.92 -4.53
N PHE A 28 1.82 1.33 -4.56
CA PHE A 28 1.45 0.35 -5.57
C PHE A 28 0.94 1.06 -6.82
N ALA A 29 1.48 0.70 -7.98
CA ALA A 29 0.89 1.10 -9.25
C ALA A 29 -0.55 0.57 -9.34
N GLN A 30 -1.49 1.40 -9.78
CA GLN A 30 -2.88 0.98 -9.97
C GLN A 30 -2.93 -0.09 -11.09
N PRO A 31 -3.31 -1.35 -10.79
CA PRO A 31 -3.37 -2.38 -11.82
C PRO A 31 -4.49 -2.11 -12.82
N VAL A 32 -4.38 -2.71 -14.02
CA VAL A 32 -5.45 -2.68 -15.00
C VAL A 32 -6.65 -3.48 -14.46
N PRO A 33 -7.84 -2.89 -14.30
CA PRO A 33 -8.98 -3.58 -13.70
C PRO A 33 -9.56 -4.63 -14.66
N VAL A 34 -9.70 -5.87 -14.18
CA VAL A 34 -10.17 -7.02 -14.96
C VAL A 34 -11.61 -7.36 -14.62
N THR A 35 -11.91 -7.51 -13.33
CA THR A 35 -13.24 -7.91 -12.84
C THR A 35 -14.23 -6.75 -12.85
N ILE A 36 -15.53 -7.04 -12.79
CA ILE A 36 -16.58 -6.01 -12.68
C ILE A 36 -16.34 -5.16 -11.43
N THR A 37 -16.03 -5.80 -10.30
CA THR A 37 -15.79 -5.12 -9.02
C THR A 37 -14.57 -4.19 -9.10
N GLU A 38 -13.46 -4.62 -9.69
CA GLU A 38 -12.28 -3.77 -9.90
C GLU A 38 -12.59 -2.58 -10.82
N LYS A 39 -13.29 -2.81 -11.92
CA LYS A 39 -13.68 -1.75 -12.87
C LYS A 39 -14.53 -0.69 -12.18
N ARG A 40 -15.53 -1.11 -11.40
CA ARG A 40 -16.36 -0.18 -10.61
C ARG A 40 -15.56 0.52 -9.51
N ALA A 41 -14.63 -0.17 -8.84
CA ALA A 41 -13.78 0.47 -7.83
C ALA A 41 -12.88 1.57 -8.42
N VAL A 42 -12.36 1.38 -9.64
CA VAL A 42 -11.58 2.41 -10.34
C VAL A 42 -12.49 3.54 -10.85
N GLU A 43 -13.67 3.21 -11.41
CA GLU A 43 -14.63 4.18 -11.93
C GLU A 43 -15.18 5.11 -10.83
N PHE A 44 -15.49 4.56 -9.65
CA PHE A 44 -16.00 5.32 -8.51
C PHE A 44 -14.91 5.79 -7.54
N LYS A 45 -13.65 5.84 -7.99
CA LYS A 45 -12.55 6.37 -7.18
C LYS A 45 -12.84 7.83 -6.81
N PRO A 46 -12.87 8.18 -5.50
CA PRO A 46 -13.22 9.53 -5.09
C PRO A 46 -12.12 10.54 -5.44
N GLN A 47 -12.51 11.80 -5.55
CA GLN A 47 -11.57 12.92 -5.50
C GLN A 47 -11.40 13.34 -4.05
N VAL A 48 -10.15 13.47 -3.61
CA VAL A 48 -9.82 13.92 -2.25
C VAL A 48 -9.20 15.31 -2.36
N HIS A 49 -9.86 16.29 -1.76
CA HIS A 49 -9.31 17.63 -1.58
C HIS A 49 -8.83 17.79 -0.13
N THR A 50 -7.53 17.98 0.05
CA THR A 50 -6.93 18.20 1.37
C THR A 50 -6.90 19.70 1.66
N ASN A 51 -7.64 20.13 2.68
CA ASN A 51 -7.63 21.51 3.17
C ASN A 51 -7.03 21.53 4.58
N GLY A 52 -5.69 21.61 4.65
CA GLY A 52 -4.92 21.47 5.89
C GLY A 52 -4.67 20.01 6.30
N GLY A 53 -3.68 19.80 7.18
CA GLY A 53 -3.23 18.47 7.56
C GLY A 53 -2.41 17.75 6.48
N CYS A 54 -2.23 16.44 6.63
CA CYS A 54 -1.39 15.65 5.74
C CYS A 54 -2.10 15.24 4.45
N TYR A 55 -1.34 15.22 3.35
CA TYR A 55 -1.75 14.54 2.12
C TYR A 55 -1.75 13.01 2.33
N PRO A 56 -2.42 12.22 1.48
CA PRO A 56 -2.37 10.76 1.60
C PRO A 56 -0.98 10.22 1.22
N TYR A 57 -0.38 9.44 2.12
CA TYR A 57 0.87 8.70 1.91
C TYR A 57 0.56 7.19 1.79
N PRO A 58 1.36 6.43 1.02
CA PRO A 58 1.32 4.97 1.09
C PRO A 58 1.74 4.51 2.50
N VAL A 59 1.03 3.52 3.04
CA VAL A 59 1.27 3.02 4.41
C VAL A 59 1.86 1.61 4.45
N VAL A 60 1.90 0.93 3.30
CA VAL A 60 2.47 -0.40 3.14
C VAL A 60 3.05 -0.56 1.72
N ASP A 61 4.18 -1.25 1.59
CA ASP A 61 4.80 -1.59 0.31
C ASP A 61 4.65 -3.09 -0.06
N LYS A 62 5.22 -3.48 -1.20
CA LYS A 62 5.16 -4.86 -1.72
C LYS A 62 5.82 -5.92 -0.83
N ASP A 63 6.76 -5.52 0.03
CA ASP A 63 7.48 -6.42 0.93
C ASP A 63 6.80 -6.47 2.31
N GLY A 64 5.68 -5.75 2.46
CA GLY A 64 4.92 -5.65 3.70
C GLY A 64 5.51 -4.66 4.70
N ASN A 65 6.50 -3.85 4.32
CA ASN A 65 7.01 -2.82 5.22
C ASN A 65 5.92 -1.77 5.48
N THR A 66 5.88 -1.23 6.69
CA THR A 66 4.93 -0.19 7.11
C THR A 66 5.64 1.08 7.54
N GLY A 67 5.00 2.23 7.36
CA GLY A 67 5.54 3.51 7.82
C GLY A 67 5.56 3.64 9.36
N ASP A 68 6.54 4.35 9.89
CA ASP A 68 6.71 4.69 11.32
C ASP A 68 5.76 5.79 11.82
N CYS A 69 4.91 6.29 10.92
CA CYS A 69 4.04 7.45 11.12
C CYS A 69 4.82 8.73 11.42
N LEU A 70 4.14 9.87 11.29
CA LEU A 70 4.69 11.15 11.67
C LEU A 70 4.33 11.44 13.14
N ALA A 71 5.33 11.77 13.96
CA ALA A 71 5.07 12.28 15.31
C ALA A 71 4.24 13.59 15.23
N SER A 72 3.29 13.75 16.15
CA SER A 72 2.42 14.94 16.19
C SER A 72 3.24 16.23 16.32
N SER A 73 3.33 17.02 15.25
CA SER A 73 4.18 18.22 15.18
C SER A 73 3.40 19.55 15.19
N GLY A 74 2.27 19.60 15.91
CA GLY A 74 1.37 20.75 15.86
C GLY A 74 0.57 20.83 14.54
N PRO A 75 -0.15 21.93 14.27
CA PRO A 75 -1.04 22.05 13.11
C PRO A 75 -0.31 22.13 11.76
N ASP A 76 1.01 22.28 11.78
CA ASP A 76 1.83 22.49 10.59
C ASP A 76 2.06 21.16 9.85
N SER A 77 1.45 21.03 8.67
CA SER A 77 1.61 19.89 7.74
C SER A 77 2.95 19.85 7.01
N LYS A 78 3.95 20.63 7.45
CA LYS A 78 5.19 20.89 6.69
C LYS A 78 5.94 19.62 6.31
N SER A 79 5.95 18.62 7.19
CA SER A 79 6.57 17.32 6.95
C SER A 79 5.71 16.40 6.07
N CYS A 80 4.40 16.60 5.96
CA CYS A 80 3.49 15.68 5.25
C CYS A 80 2.71 16.37 4.09
N ASN A 81 3.36 17.32 3.41
CA ASN A 81 2.80 18.08 2.28
C ASN A 81 2.75 17.30 0.94
N GLY A 82 2.65 15.97 0.99
CA GLY A 82 2.61 15.09 -0.17
C GLY A 82 3.88 14.25 -0.36
N PRO A 83 3.74 12.93 -0.61
CA PRO A 83 4.89 12.05 -0.81
C PRO A 83 5.61 12.35 -2.14
N SER A 84 6.94 12.36 -2.10
CA SER A 84 7.77 12.49 -3.31
C SER A 84 7.64 11.30 -4.26
N VAL A 85 7.30 10.13 -3.72
CA VAL A 85 7.13 8.86 -4.44
C VAL A 85 5.73 8.67 -5.04
N GLY A 86 4.82 9.62 -4.82
CA GLY A 86 3.42 9.53 -5.25
C GLY A 86 2.47 9.06 -4.14
N SER A 87 1.21 9.49 -4.25
CA SER A 87 0.16 9.23 -3.27
C SER A 87 -0.49 7.85 -3.47
N GLN A 88 -1.25 7.39 -2.47
CA GLN A 88 -1.94 6.10 -2.50
C GLN A 88 -3.37 6.24 -1.95
N VAL A 89 -4.30 5.54 -2.59
CA VAL A 89 -5.65 5.27 -2.06
C VAL A 89 -5.86 3.76 -2.05
N TYR A 90 -6.61 3.28 -1.05
CA TYR A 90 -6.95 1.88 -0.87
C TYR A 90 -8.47 1.72 -0.96
N GLY A 91 -8.93 0.73 -1.72
CA GLY A 91 -10.36 0.44 -1.90
C GLY A 91 -10.68 -1.00 -1.53
N ARG A 92 -11.86 -1.24 -0.95
CA ARG A 92 -12.34 -2.60 -0.63
C ARG A 92 -13.82 -2.70 -0.88
N ALA A 93 -14.18 -3.51 -1.86
CA ALA A 93 -15.58 -3.71 -2.23
C ALA A 93 -16.17 -4.98 -1.60
N LYS A 94 -17.45 -4.89 -1.20
CA LYS A 94 -18.27 -6.03 -0.79
C LYS A 94 -19.74 -5.73 -1.07
N ARG A 95 -20.52 -6.78 -1.35
CA ARG A 95 -21.98 -6.69 -1.26
C ARG A 95 -22.40 -6.53 0.21
N PHE A 96 -23.18 -5.50 0.50
CA PHE A 96 -23.77 -5.27 1.82
C PHE A 96 -25.28 -5.09 1.65
N THR A 97 -26.05 -6.02 2.21
CA THR A 97 -27.50 -6.14 1.97
C THR A 97 -27.80 -6.27 0.46
N ASP A 98 -28.50 -5.29 -0.12
CA ASP A 98 -28.92 -5.20 -1.51
C ASP A 98 -28.05 -4.24 -2.34
N LYS A 99 -26.97 -3.69 -1.75
CA LYS A 99 -26.09 -2.69 -2.38
C LYS A 99 -24.66 -3.19 -2.55
N TRP A 100 -23.95 -2.58 -3.49
CA TRP A 100 -22.49 -2.67 -3.58
C TRP A 100 -21.88 -1.56 -2.74
N ALA A 101 -21.10 -1.93 -1.73
CA ALA A 101 -20.23 -1.02 -0.99
C ALA A 101 -18.83 -1.14 -1.57
N ILE A 102 -18.21 0.00 -1.88
CA ILE A 102 -16.85 0.14 -2.42
C ILE A 102 -16.11 1.12 -1.52
#